data_AF-A0A3L6FFF0-F1
#
_entry.id   AF-A0A3L6FFF0-F1
#
_cell.length_a   1.000
_cell.length_b   1.000
_cell.length_c   1.000
_cell.angle_alpha   90.00
_cell.angle_beta   90.00
_cell.angle_gamma   90.00
#
_symmetry.space_group_name_H-M   'P 1'
#
loop_
_entity.id
_entity.type
_entity.pdbx_description
1 polymer ?
#
loop_
_entity_poly.entity_id
_entity_poly.type
_entity_poly.pdbx_seq_one_letter_code
_entity_poly.pdbx_strand_id
1 'polypeptide(L)' 'MRDVVEALARVQEIKAFASQFVYCCNKSGLDRSKVNVNGGVIALGHPLGAIGARCVATLLNEIKCRGRDYRFGVVTMCIG' A
#
# COMPACT_ATOMS: atom_id res chain seq x y z
N MET A 1 1.70 8.63 -13.11
CA MET A 1 1.59 7.69 -11.96
C MET A 1 2.62 8.00 -10.88
N ARG A 2 3.87 8.32 -11.23
CA ARG A 2 4.87 8.85 -10.28
C ARG A 2 4.43 10.15 -9.60
N ASP A 3 3.82 11.07 -10.35
CA ASP A 3 3.34 12.36 -9.83
C ASP A 3 2.20 12.21 -8.83
N VAL A 4 1.36 11.18 -9.03
CA VAL A 4 0.30 10.82 -8.08
C VAL A 4 0.92 10.27 -6.80
N VAL A 5 1.99 9.47 -6.92
CA VAL A 5 2.65 8.73 -5.85
C VAL A 5 3.54 9.59 -4.96
N GLU A 6 4.28 10.55 -5.51
CA GLU A 6 5.10 11.49 -4.73
C GLU A 6 4.25 12.38 -3.79
N ALA A 7 3.02 12.70 -4.22
CA ALA A 7 2.05 13.43 -3.41
C ALA A 7 1.32 12.56 -2.37
N LEU A 8 1.55 11.25 -2.34
CA LEU A 8 0.85 10.36 -1.42
C LEU A 8 1.51 10.31 -0.06
N ALA A 9 0.61 10.29 0.92
CA ALA A 9 0.99 10.14 2.29
C ALA A 9 1.19 8.65 2.63
N ARG A 10 0.47 7.72 1.95
CA ARG A 10 0.56 6.27 2.16
C ARG A 10 0.23 5.39 0.95
N VAL A 11 0.86 4.22 0.91
CA VAL A 11 0.60 3.18 -0.09
C VAL A 11 0.44 1.81 0.57
N GLN A 12 -0.64 1.10 0.23
CA GLN A 12 -0.84 -0.30 0.61
C GLN A 12 -0.73 -1.18 -0.65
N GLU A 13 0.32 -1.99 -0.72
CA GLU A 13 0.56 -2.91 -1.83
C GLU A 13 0.12 -4.33 -1.48
N ILE A 14 -0.79 -4.86 -2.28
CA ILE A 14 -1.23 -6.25 -2.25
C ILE A 14 -0.38 -7.02 -3.26
N LYS A 15 0.82 -7.40 -2.85
CA LYS A 15 1.76 -8.21 -3.66
C LYS A 15 1.83 -9.61 -3.08
N ALA A 16 1.53 -10.60 -3.90
CA ALA A 16 1.57 -12.01 -3.50
C ALA A 16 3.00 -12.49 -3.17
N PHE A 17 4.02 -11.85 -3.76
CA PHE A 17 5.42 -12.25 -3.63
C PHE A 17 6.34 -11.07 -3.33
N ALA A 18 7.36 -11.31 -2.50
CA ALA A 18 8.37 -10.30 -2.13
C ALA A 18 9.14 -9.76 -3.35
N SER A 19 9.44 -10.61 -4.33
CA SER A 19 10.14 -10.22 -5.55
C SER A 19 9.39 -9.14 -6.34
N GLN A 20 8.08 -9.31 -6.51
CA GLN A 20 7.22 -8.35 -7.22
C GLN A 20 7.05 -7.04 -6.44
N PHE A 21 6.99 -7.12 -5.10
CA PHE A 21 6.94 -5.94 -4.24
C PHE A 21 8.21 -5.11 -4.36
N VAL A 22 9.38 -5.74 -4.22
CA VAL A 22 10.67 -5.06 -4.34
C VAL A 22 10.84 -4.43 -5.73
N TYR A 23 10.47 -5.15 -6.78
CA TYR A 23 10.52 -4.61 -8.15
C TYR A 23 9.65 -3.36 -8.31
N CYS A 24 8.39 -3.38 -7.85
CA CYS A 24 7.49 -2.23 -7.97
C CYS A 24 7.94 -1.05 -7.11
N CYS A 25 8.42 -1.28 -5.89
CA CYS A 25 8.97 -0.22 -5.05
C CYS A 25 10.16 0.47 -5.74
N ASN A 26 11.11 -0.32 -6.26
CA ASN A 26 12.29 0.20 -6.93
C ASN A 26 11.94 0.92 -8.24
N LYS A 27 11.03 0.36 -9.04
CA LYS A 27 10.66 0.93 -10.35
C LYS A 27 9.84 2.21 -10.22
N SER A 28 8.96 2.28 -9.22
CA SER A 28 8.08 3.43 -8.98
C SER A 28 8.72 4.51 -8.11
N GLY A 29 9.91 4.27 -7.54
CA GLY A 29 10.60 5.21 -6.66
C GLY A 29 9.86 5.42 -5.34
N LEU A 30 9.16 4.39 -4.85
CA LEU A 30 8.36 4.48 -3.63
C LEU A 30 9.24 4.54 -2.38
N ASP A 31 8.97 5.50 -1.51
CA ASP A 31 9.56 5.56 -0.19
C ASP A 31 9.03 4.41 0.68
N ARG A 32 9.93 3.48 1.05
CA ARG A 32 9.59 2.31 1.87
C ARG A 32 9.03 2.68 3.25
N SER A 33 9.30 3.88 3.75
CA SER A 33 8.72 4.35 5.02
C SER A 33 7.20 4.63 4.93
N LYS A 34 6.66 4.77 3.72
CA LYS A 34 5.25 5.07 3.44
C LYS A 34 4.46 3.88 2.90
N VAL A 35 5.14 2.78 2.55
CA VAL A 35 4.54 1.58 1.96
C VAL A 35 4.32 0.51 3.02
N ASN A 36 3.11 -0.06 3.12
CA ASN A 36 2.80 -1.19 4.00
C ASN A 36 3.26 -1.01 5.47
N VAL A 37 3.14 0.21 6.00
CA VAL A 37 3.60 0.62 7.36
C VAL A 37 3.09 -0.27 8.51
N ASN A 38 1.89 -0.84 8.36
CA ASN A 38 1.23 -1.67 9.36
C ASN A 38 1.28 -3.16 8.96
N GLY A 39 2.23 -3.52 8.08
CA GLY A 39 2.35 -4.85 7.51
C GLY A 39 1.58 -5.02 6.20
N GLY A 40 2.12 -5.88 5.34
CA GLY A 40 1.53 -6.27 4.06
C GLY A 40 1.00 -7.71 4.08
N VAL A 41 0.50 -8.15 2.93
CA VAL A 41 -0.08 -9.50 2.70
C VAL A 41 0.83 -10.66 3.06
N ILE A 42 2.16 -10.47 2.95
CA ILE A 42 3.15 -11.50 3.28
C ILE A 42 3.11 -11.84 4.78
N ALA A 43 2.92 -10.84 5.65
CA ALA A 43 2.86 -11.03 7.10
C ALA A 43 1.44 -11.38 7.57
N LEU A 44 0.43 -10.88 6.87
CA LEU A 44 -0.94 -10.85 7.36
C LEU A 44 -1.90 -11.81 6.63
N GLY A 45 -1.40 -12.58 5.66
CA GLY A 45 -2.18 -13.49 4.84
C GLY A 45 -2.95 -12.79 3.71
N HIS A 46 -3.21 -13.55 2.64
CA HIS A 46 -3.82 -13.07 1.40
C HIS A 46 -5.10 -13.84 1.02
N PRO A 47 -6.23 -13.61 1.71
CA PRO A 47 -7.53 -14.10 1.26
C PRO A 47 -7.94 -13.29 0.02
N LEU A 48 -7.83 -13.88 -1.18
CA LEU A 48 -7.97 -13.17 -2.47
C LEU A 48 -9.21 -12.26 -2.54
N GLY A 49 -10.38 -12.74 -2.10
CA GLY A 49 -11.62 -11.96 -2.17
C GLY A 49 -11.76 -10.85 -1.12
N ALA A 50 -11.11 -10.97 0.04
CA ALA A 50 -11.28 -10.04 1.15
C ALA A 50 -10.16 -8.98 1.24
N ILE A 51 -9.03 -9.23 0.56
CA ILE A 51 -7.82 -8.44 0.77
C ILE A 51 -7.94 -6.99 0.29
N GLY A 52 -8.65 -6.72 -0.80
CA GLY A 52 -8.88 -5.35 -1.28
C GLY A 52 -9.61 -4.52 -0.23
N ALA A 53 -10.72 -5.05 0.30
CA ALA A 53 -11.51 -4.39 1.34
C ALA A 53 -10.71 -4.16 2.62
N ARG A 54 -9.93 -5.17 3.05
CA ARG A 54 -9.05 -5.07 4.22
C ARG A 54 -8.00 -3.96 4.04
N CYS A 55 -7.31 -3.92 2.90
CA CYS A 55 -6.27 -2.92 2.64
C CYS A 55 -6.83 -1.50 2.60
N VAL A 56 -8.03 -1.31 2.04
CA VAL A 56 -8.74 -0.02 2.09
C VAL A 56 -9.08 0.36 3.54
N ALA A 57 -9.61 -0.56 4.33
CA ALA A 57 -9.93 -0.30 5.75
C ALA A 57 -8.67 0.06 6.56
N THR A 58 -7.55 -0.65 6.37
CA THR A 58 -6.27 -0.34 7.01
C THR A 58 -5.77 1.04 6.60
N LEU A 59 -5.81 1.37 5.30
CA LEU A 59 -5.36 2.66 4.79
C LEU A 59 -6.18 3.83 5.36
N LEU A 60 -7.51 3.70 5.38
CA LEU A 60 -8.39 4.75 5.89
C LEU A 60 -8.24 4.93 7.40
N ASN A 61 -8.13 3.85 8.16
CA ASN A 61 -7.89 3.93 9.61
C ASN A 61 -6.56 4.64 9.90
N GLU A 62 -5.54 4.35 9.11
CA GLU A 62 -4.21 4.91 9.29
C GLU A 62 -4.13 6.38 8.86
N ILE A 63 -4.82 6.78 7.80
CA ILE A 63 -5.02 8.19 7.42
C ILE A 63 -5.76 8.94 8.54
N LYS A 64 -6.84 8.34 9.08
CA LYS A 64 -7.60 8.93 10.19
C LYS A 64 -6.73 9.13 11.43
N CYS A 65 -5.90 8.15 11.80
CA CYS A 65 -5.02 8.23 12.97
C CYS A 65 -3.91 9.30 12.81
N ARG A 66 -3.38 9.52 11.61
CA ARG A 66 -2.28 10.49 11.40
C ARG A 66 -2.73 11.92 11.15
N GLY A 67 -4.01 12.18 10.93
CA GLY A 67 -4.56 13.54 10.82
C GLY A 67 -4.41 14.18 9.43
N ARG A 68 -4.61 15.50 9.35
CA ARG A 68 -4.85 16.24 8.08
C ARG A 68 -3.67 16.27 7.11
N ASP A 69 -2.47 15.94 7.58
CA ASP A 69 -1.26 15.91 6.73
C ASP A 69 -1.27 14.72 5.76
N TYR A 70 -2.12 13.71 6.01
CA TYR A 70 -2.22 12.49 5.21
C TYR A 70 -3.54 12.46 4.43
N ARG A 71 -3.73 13.34 3.44
CA ARG A 71 -5.00 13.42 2.70
C ARG A 71 -5.21 12.34 1.63
N PHE A 72 -4.12 11.82 1.06
CA PHE A 72 -4.18 10.89 -0.07
C PHE A 72 -3.42 9.62 0.24
N GLY A 73 -4.03 8.50 -0.12
CA GLY A 73 -3.39 7.20 -0.11
C GLY A 73 -3.87 6.33 -1.26
N VAL A 74 -3.07 5.33 -1.61
CA VAL A 74 -3.36 4.40 -2.72
C VAL A 74 -3.32 2.97 -2.24
N VAL A 75 -4.30 2.18 -2.67
CA VAL A 75 -4.26 0.72 -2.63
C VAL A 75 -4.01 0.22 -4.03
N THR A 76 -3.02 -0.66 -4.21
CA THR A 76 -2.70 -1.26 -5.51
C THR A 76 -2.42 -2.76 -5.35
N MET A 77 -2.74 -3.53 -6.39
CA MET A 77 -2.53 -4.97 -6.41
C MET A 77 -2.09 -5.42 -7.80
N CYS A 78 -1.24 -6.45 -7.86
CA CYS A 78 -1.08 -7.21 -9.08
C CYS A 78 -2.26 -8.16 -9.25
N ILE A 79 -2.66 -8.40 -10.50
CA ILE A 79 -3.69 -9.37 -10.87
C ILE A 79 -3.03 -10.39 -11.80
N GLY A 80 -3.32 -11.66 -11.58
CA GLY A 80 -2.86 -12.77 -12.42
C GLY A 80 -3.69 -12.93 -13.68
#